data_AF-A0A183AYI4-F1
#
_entry.id   AF-A0A183AYI4-F1
#
_cell.length_a   1.000
_cell.length_b   1.000
_cell.length_c   1.000
_cell.angle_alpha   90.00
_cell.angle_beta   90.00
_cell.angle_gamma   90.00
#
_symmetry.space_group_name_H-M   'P 1'
#
loop_
_entity.id
_entity.type
_entity.pdbx_description
1 polymer ?
#
loop_
_entity_poly.entity_id
_entity_poly.type
_entity_poly.pdbx_seq_one_letter_code
_entity_poly.pdbx_strand_id
1 'polypeptide(L)'
;MYPMKRMMKYSGPEFGFTIGGCIGAILAALVNPGFVLLYAEIFKLFTDPTMTPQRLLDRSEFYAGMMIILALGFMVGMSMEEIGWFDRQENQSGVLTTRLATEASMVRTVSGFQLAVILEGSVLILSAFVIGFVDCWQVTLLLLAFVPFMIVGGILEASFFRTQRMLKFQRF
;
A
#
# COMPACT_ATOMS: atom_id res chain seq x y z
N MET A 1 -26.15 -1.46 -19.34
CA MET A 1 -24.68 -1.61 -19.27
C MET A 1 -24.05 -0.45 -20.03
N TYR A 2 -23.86 0.69 -19.36
CA TYR A 2 -23.34 1.89 -20.02
C TYR A 2 -21.82 1.77 -20.25
N PRO A 3 -21.30 2.15 -21.43
CA PRO A 3 -19.89 1.97 -21.76
C PRO A 3 -19.04 3.00 -21.01
N MET A 4 -18.20 2.47 -20.12
CA MET A 4 -17.23 3.16 -19.24
C MET A 4 -16.33 4.18 -19.98
N LYS A 5 -16.16 4.02 -21.29
CA LYS A 5 -15.38 4.91 -22.17
C LYS A 5 -15.93 6.34 -22.26
N ARG A 6 -17.22 6.57 -21.96
CA ARG A 6 -17.84 7.91 -22.03
C ARG A 6 -17.65 8.74 -20.76
N MET A 7 -17.44 8.09 -19.60
CA MET A 7 -17.13 8.75 -18.33
C MET A 7 -15.69 9.29 -18.30
N MET A 8 -14.75 8.55 -18.90
CA MET A 8 -13.34 8.92 -18.98
C MET A 8 -13.07 10.22 -19.75
N LYS A 9 -14.02 10.67 -20.59
CA LYS A 9 -13.89 11.89 -21.41
C LYS A 9 -14.28 13.19 -20.69
N TYR A 10 -14.88 13.10 -19.48
CA TYR A 10 -15.22 14.27 -18.65
C TYR A 10 -14.18 14.55 -17.54
N SER A 11 -13.21 13.65 -17.31
CA SER A 11 -12.17 13.77 -16.26
C SER A 11 -10.89 14.48 -16.72
N GLY A 12 -10.95 15.25 -17.81
CA GLY A 12 -9.80 15.93 -18.43
C GLY A 12 -8.91 16.78 -17.52
N PRO A 13 -9.43 17.53 -16.52
CA PRO A 13 -8.60 18.31 -15.61
C PRO A 13 -8.10 17.53 -14.37
N GLU A 14 -8.61 16.33 -14.09
CA GLU A 14 -8.25 15.52 -12.90
C GLU A 14 -7.16 14.48 -13.19
N PHE A 15 -6.90 14.19 -14.47
CA PHE A 15 -5.92 13.18 -14.91
C PHE A 15 -4.49 13.50 -14.44
N GLY A 16 -4.11 14.79 -14.38
CA GLY A 16 -2.81 15.23 -13.87
C GLY A 16 -2.61 14.92 -12.38
N PHE A 17 -3.67 15.00 -11.58
CA PHE A 17 -3.62 14.69 -10.15
C PHE A 17 -3.61 13.17 -9.89
N THR A 18 -4.33 12.40 -10.71
CA THR A 18 -4.23 10.94 -10.69
C THR A 18 -2.81 10.47 -11.01
N ILE A 19 -2.13 11.07 -11.99
CA ILE A 19 -0.73 10.75 -12.31
C ILE A 19 0.21 11.12 -11.15
N GLY A 20 0.02 12.29 -10.53
CA GLY A 20 0.80 12.71 -9.36
C GLY A 20 0.64 11.74 -8.17
N GLY A 21 -0.60 11.33 -7.87
CA GLY A 21 -0.89 10.31 -6.86
C GLY A 21 -0.34 8.93 -7.22
N CYS A 22 -0.35 8.53 -8.49
CA CYS A 22 0.28 7.28 -8.93
C CYS A 22 1.81 7.32 -8.78
N ILE A 23 2.47 8.47 -9.01
CA ILE A 23 3.91 8.60 -8.78
C ILE A 23 4.23 8.52 -7.29
N GLY A 24 3.45 9.19 -6.43
CA GLY A 24 3.57 9.09 -4.97
C GLY A 24 3.38 7.66 -4.47
N ALA A 25 2.34 6.98 -4.96
CA ALA A 25 2.06 5.60 -4.61
C ALA A 25 3.13 4.63 -5.12
N ILE A 26 3.70 4.84 -6.32
CA ILE A 26 4.83 4.05 -6.82
C ILE A 26 6.07 4.23 -5.94
N LEU A 27 6.36 5.47 -5.52
CA LEU A 27 7.47 5.75 -4.60
C LEU A 27 7.25 5.06 -3.25
N ALA A 28 6.05 5.14 -2.68
CA ALA A 28 5.69 4.44 -1.45
C ALA A 28 5.81 2.91 -1.60
N ALA A 29 5.34 2.37 -2.74
CA ALA A 29 5.43 0.95 -3.06
C ALA A 29 6.86 0.46 -3.29
N LEU A 30 7.80 1.32 -3.70
CA LEU A 30 9.23 1.00 -3.87
C LEU A 30 10.01 1.08 -2.54
N VAL A 31 9.60 1.97 -1.63
CA VAL A 31 10.20 2.06 -0.29
C VAL A 31 9.94 0.80 0.54
N ASN A 32 8.76 0.19 0.40
CA ASN A 32 8.40 -1.05 1.12
C ASN A 32 9.38 -2.21 0.83
N PRO A 33 9.65 -2.61 -0.42
CA PRO A 33 10.68 -3.58 -0.76
C PRO A 33 12.08 -3.19 -0.28
N GLY A 34 12.45 -1.91 -0.40
CA GLY A 34 13.75 -1.41 0.07
C GLY A 34 13.95 -1.62 1.58
N PHE A 35 12.91 -1.36 2.37
CA PHE A 35 12.90 -1.62 3.81
C PHE A 35 12.96 -3.12 4.12
N VAL A 36 12.17 -3.94 3.42
CA VAL A 36 12.17 -5.40 3.59
C VAL A 36 13.56 -6.00 3.29
N LEU A 37 14.25 -5.52 2.25
CA LEU A 37 15.59 -5.98 1.90
C LEU A 37 16.61 -5.63 2.98
N LEU A 38 16.60 -4.39 3.49
CA LEU A 38 17.50 -4.02 4.59
C LEU A 38 17.21 -4.81 5.86
N TYR A 39 15.94 -5.04 6.18
CA TYR A 39 15.57 -5.89 7.30
C TYR A 39 16.09 -7.32 7.12
N ALA A 40 15.97 -7.90 5.93
CA ALA A 40 16.49 -9.23 5.63
C ALA A 40 18.02 -9.31 5.77
N GLU A 41 18.75 -8.30 5.31
CA GLU A 41 20.22 -8.24 5.46
C GLU A 41 20.65 -8.10 6.92
N ILE A 42 19.93 -7.33 7.74
CA ILE A 42 20.15 -7.26 9.19
C ILE A 42 19.91 -8.63 9.82
N PHE A 43 18.84 -9.33 9.44
CA PHE A 43 18.55 -10.66 9.96
C PHE A 43 19.63 -11.68 9.58
N LYS A 44 20.13 -11.64 8.34
CA LYS A 44 21.28 -12.44 7.89
C LYS A 44 22.54 -12.12 8.70
N LEU A 45 22.79 -10.84 8.99
CA LEU A 45 23.94 -10.39 9.79
C LEU A 45 23.93 -11.00 11.20
N PHE A 46 22.75 -11.12 11.83
CA PHE A 46 22.61 -11.74 13.15
C PHE A 46 22.60 -13.26 13.14
N THR A 47 22.24 -13.88 12.02
CA THR A 47 22.07 -15.33 11.90
C THR A 47 23.36 -16.05 11.48
N ASP A 48 24.32 -15.35 10.86
CA ASP A 48 25.58 -15.96 10.41
C ASP A 48 26.64 -16.05 11.54
N PRO A 49 26.94 -17.26 12.07
CA PRO A 49 27.83 -17.41 13.22
C PRO A 49 29.33 -17.34 12.85
N THR A 50 29.68 -17.15 11.57
CA THR A 50 31.06 -17.26 11.08
C THR A 50 31.84 -15.93 11.07
N MET A 51 31.16 -14.80 11.33
CA MET A 51 31.73 -13.46 11.23
C MET A 51 32.39 -13.00 12.54
N THR A 52 33.61 -12.46 12.44
CA THR A 52 34.32 -11.85 13.59
C THR A 52 33.52 -10.68 14.18
N PRO A 53 33.38 -10.56 15.52
CA PRO A 53 32.51 -9.59 16.18
C PRO A 53 32.82 -8.12 15.85
N GLN A 54 34.07 -7.78 15.52
CA GLN A 54 34.43 -6.40 15.13
C GLN A 54 33.86 -5.97 13.77
N ARG A 55 33.78 -6.88 12.79
CA ARG A 55 33.22 -6.56 11.47
C ARG A 55 31.69 -6.54 11.45
N LEU A 56 31.06 -7.20 12.43
CA LEU A 56 29.61 -7.20 12.60
C LEU A 56 29.12 -5.82 13.06
N LEU A 57 29.83 -5.19 14.00
CA LEU A 57 29.47 -3.87 14.52
C LEU A 57 29.55 -2.80 13.42
N ASP A 58 30.66 -2.74 12.68
CA ASP A 58 30.87 -1.79 11.57
C ASP A 58 29.79 -1.92 10.47
N ARG A 59 29.43 -3.15 10.09
CA ARG A 59 28.32 -3.37 9.14
C ARG A 59 26.96 -3.04 9.73
N SER A 60 26.72 -3.36 10.99
CA SER A 60 25.44 -3.10 11.65
C SER A 60 25.16 -1.59 11.75
N GLU A 61 26.18 -0.78 12.01
CA GLU A 61 26.06 0.69 12.06
C GLU A 61 25.69 1.25 10.69
N PHE A 62 26.29 0.74 9.61
CA PHE A 62 25.96 1.14 8.25
C PHE A 62 24.51 0.81 7.87
N TYR A 63 24.07 -0.44 8.08
CA TYR A 63 22.69 -0.85 7.77
C TYR A 63 21.66 -0.15 8.67
N ALA A 64 21.96 0.04 9.96
CA ALA A 64 21.10 0.81 10.87
C ALA A 64 20.97 2.29 10.45
N GLY A 65 22.06 2.91 10.00
CA GLY A 65 22.04 4.26 9.45
C GLY A 65 21.16 4.38 8.21
N MET A 66 21.25 3.43 7.27
CA MET A 66 20.38 3.38 6.10
C MET A 66 18.90 3.22 6.46
N MET A 67 18.58 2.42 7.49
CA MET A 67 17.21 2.25 7.97
C MET A 67 16.62 3.55 8.51
N ILE A 68 17.41 4.32 9.28
CA ILE A 68 16.96 5.61 9.80
C ILE A 68 16.72 6.61 8.66
N ILE A 69 17.61 6.65 7.66
CA ILE A 69 17.47 7.56 6.51
C ILE A 69 16.22 7.22 5.70
N LEU A 70 15.96 5.94 5.42
CA LEU A 70 14.75 5.52 4.72
C LEU A 70 13.48 5.78 5.54
N ALA A 71 13.50 5.56 6.85
CA ALA A 71 12.37 5.81 7.73
C ALA A 71 12.00 7.32 7.75
N LEU A 72 13.01 8.20 7.85
CA LEU A 72 12.81 9.64 7.77
C LEU A 72 12.33 10.08 6.38
N GLY A 73 12.92 9.53 5.32
CA GLY A 73 12.50 9.80 3.94
C GLY A 73 11.04 9.42 3.69
N PHE A 74 10.61 8.28 4.23
CA PHE A 74 9.22 7.84 4.16
C PHE A 74 8.28 8.76 4.95
N MET A 75 8.62 9.11 6.19
CA MET A 75 7.81 10.05 6.99
C MET A 75 7.66 11.41 6.31
N VAL A 76 8.73 11.93 5.72
CA VAL A 76 8.68 13.19 4.96
C VAL A 76 7.83 13.02 3.70
N GLY A 77 7.97 11.91 2.97
CA GLY A 77 7.18 11.59 1.78
C GLY A 77 5.68 11.54 2.05
N MET A 78 5.26 10.83 3.11
CA MET A 78 3.85 10.79 3.54
C MET A 78 3.33 12.19 3.90
N SER A 79 4.15 12.98 4.62
CA SER A 79 3.78 14.34 5.00
C SER A 79 3.59 15.25 3.78
N MET A 80 4.42 15.08 2.73
CA MET A 80 4.31 15.85 1.49
C MET A 80 3.09 15.48 0.65
N GLU A 81 2.71 14.19 0.64
CA GLU A 81 1.48 13.74 -0.02
C GLU A 81 0.24 14.36 0.63
N GLU A 82 0.21 14.43 1.97
CA GLU A 82 -0.89 15.06 2.70
C GLU A 82 -0.95 16.59 2.48
N ILE A 83 0.20 17.28 2.46
CA ILE A 83 0.26 18.74 2.23
C ILE A 83 -0.28 19.12 0.84
N GLY A 84 0.03 18.34 -0.21
CA GLY A 84 -0.50 18.58 -1.56
C GLY A 84 -2.03 18.47 -1.66
N TRP A 85 -2.67 17.80 -0.69
CA TRP A 85 -4.12 17.66 -0.58
C TRP A 85 -4.76 18.74 0.30
N PHE A 86 -4.09 19.17 1.37
CA PHE A 86 -4.58 20.20 2.29
C PHE A 86 -4.40 21.65 1.81
N ASP A 87 -3.47 21.92 0.88
CA ASP A 87 -3.13 23.29 0.42
C ASP A 87 -4.07 23.83 -0.68
N ARG A 88 -5.10 23.07 -1.09
CA ARG A 88 -6.14 23.54 -2.01
C ARG A 88 -7.26 24.28 -1.26
N GLN A 89 -7.64 25.46 -1.75
CA GLN A 89 -8.74 26.29 -1.23
C GLN A 89 -10.09 25.56 -1.05
N GLU A 90 -10.28 24.39 -1.67
CA GLU A 90 -11.48 23.56 -1.56
C GLU A 90 -11.50 22.64 -0.31
N ASN A 91 -10.39 22.51 0.42
CA ASN A 91 -10.28 21.65 1.61
C ASN A 91 -9.78 22.41 2.86
N GLN A 92 -9.82 23.75 2.81
CA GLN A 92 -9.67 24.55 4.03
C GLN A 92 -10.84 24.24 4.97
N SER A 93 -10.51 24.04 6.25
CA SER A 93 -11.36 23.55 7.35
C SER A 93 -12.56 24.45 7.75
N GLY A 94 -13.12 25.21 6.81
CA GLY A 94 -14.26 26.11 6.99
C GLY A 94 -15.52 25.81 6.14
N VAL A 95 -15.48 24.88 5.18
CA VAL A 95 -16.64 24.52 4.31
C VAL A 95 -17.30 23.22 4.77
N LEU A 96 -17.25 22.94 6.07
CA LEU A 96 -17.80 21.71 6.66
C LEU A 96 -19.31 21.75 6.90
N THR A 97 -20.00 22.88 6.69
CA THR A 97 -21.31 23.02 7.33
C THR A 97 -22.51 22.91 6.40
N THR A 98 -22.46 23.25 5.11
CA THR A 98 -23.72 23.75 4.53
C THR A 98 -24.38 23.05 3.36
N ARG A 99 -23.71 22.39 2.40
CA ARG A 99 -24.48 22.01 1.21
C ARG A 99 -23.94 20.80 0.46
N LEU A 100 -24.75 19.74 0.40
CA LEU A 100 -24.96 18.92 -0.81
C LEU A 100 -23.83 17.97 -1.29
N ALA A 101 -22.65 17.93 -0.68
CA ALA A 101 -21.47 17.24 -1.25
C ALA A 101 -21.42 15.70 -1.07
N THR A 102 -22.33 15.11 -0.29
CA THR A 102 -22.25 13.69 0.14
C THR A 102 -22.46 12.68 -0.99
N GLU A 103 -23.08 13.04 -2.12
CA GLU A 103 -23.24 12.10 -3.26
C GLU A 103 -22.25 12.32 -4.42
N ALA A 104 -21.73 13.53 -4.61
CA ALA A 104 -20.75 13.78 -5.68
C ALA A 104 -19.31 13.41 -5.27
N SER A 105 -18.97 13.56 -3.99
CA SER A 105 -17.66 13.15 -3.45
C SER A 105 -17.49 11.62 -3.42
N MET A 106 -18.57 10.87 -3.19
CA MET A 106 -18.53 9.41 -3.22
C MET A 106 -18.21 8.85 -4.61
N VAL A 107 -18.46 9.59 -5.71
CA VAL A 107 -18.17 9.12 -7.07
C VAL A 107 -16.77 9.54 -7.55
N ARG A 108 -16.28 10.72 -7.15
CA ARG A 108 -14.95 11.22 -7.52
C ARG A 108 -13.82 10.61 -6.70
N THR A 109 -14.03 10.47 -5.39
CA THR A 109 -13.06 9.83 -4.50
C THR A 109 -12.93 8.34 -4.80
N VAL A 110 -14.01 7.69 -5.25
CA VAL A 110 -14.02 6.24 -5.61
C VAL A 110 -13.29 5.93 -6.92
N SER A 111 -13.10 6.90 -7.83
CA SER A 111 -12.44 6.61 -9.12
C SER A 111 -10.94 6.90 -9.10
N GLY A 112 -10.50 8.07 -8.62
CA GLY A 112 -9.07 8.43 -8.65
C GLY A 112 -8.22 7.70 -7.61
N PHE A 113 -8.64 7.74 -6.34
CA PHE A 113 -7.89 7.16 -5.22
C PHE A 113 -7.87 5.62 -5.31
N GLN A 114 -8.99 5.01 -5.64
CA GLN A 114 -9.07 3.55 -5.72
C GLN A 114 -8.24 2.99 -6.88
N LEU A 115 -8.13 3.71 -8.01
CA LEU A 115 -7.22 3.34 -9.08
C LEU A 115 -5.76 3.45 -8.65
N ALA A 116 -5.39 4.48 -7.89
CA ALA A 116 -4.04 4.62 -7.34
C ALA A 116 -3.69 3.45 -6.39
N VAL A 117 -4.59 3.10 -5.47
CA VAL A 117 -4.39 1.97 -4.53
C VAL A 117 -4.30 0.63 -5.26
N ILE A 118 -5.10 0.40 -6.30
CA ILE A 118 -5.02 -0.83 -7.11
C ILE A 118 -3.68 -0.90 -7.86
N LEU A 119 -3.23 0.22 -8.43
CA LEU A 119 -1.92 0.30 -9.12
C LEU A 119 -0.76 0.10 -8.15
N GLU A 120 -0.82 0.74 -6.98
CA GLU A 120 0.15 0.57 -5.89
C GLU A 120 0.26 -0.89 -5.45
N GLY A 121 -0.88 -1.51 -5.15
CA GLY A 121 -0.94 -2.92 -4.77
C GLY A 121 -0.38 -3.84 -5.85
N SER A 122 -0.64 -3.53 -7.13
CA SER A 122 -0.11 -4.30 -8.26
C SER A 122 1.41 -4.20 -8.35
N VAL A 123 1.97 -2.98 -8.22
CA VAL A 123 3.42 -2.76 -8.25
C VAL A 123 4.12 -3.42 -7.06
N LEU A 124 3.51 -3.35 -5.87
CA LEU A 124 4.02 -4.00 -4.67
C LEU A 124 4.06 -5.53 -4.83
N ILE A 125 2.97 -6.13 -5.30
CA ILE A 125 2.88 -7.58 -5.54
C ILE A 125 3.95 -8.02 -6.55
N LEU A 126 4.10 -7.28 -7.66
CA LEU A 126 5.11 -7.59 -8.68
C LEU A 126 6.53 -7.50 -8.10
N SER A 127 6.83 -6.44 -7.34
CA SER A 127 8.15 -6.24 -6.73
C SER A 127 8.48 -7.33 -5.72
N ALA A 128 7.52 -7.69 -4.86
CA ALA A 128 7.69 -8.77 -3.89
C ALA A 128 7.89 -10.14 -4.56
N PHE A 129 7.18 -10.40 -5.66
CA PHE A 129 7.32 -11.62 -6.44
C PHE A 129 8.72 -11.73 -7.07
N VAL A 130 9.21 -10.65 -7.69
CA VAL A 130 10.55 -10.62 -8.30
C VAL A 130 11.63 -10.88 -7.25
N ILE A 131 11.58 -10.20 -6.11
CA ILE A 131 12.56 -10.36 -5.04
C ILE A 131 12.51 -11.79 -4.47
N GLY A 132 11.31 -12.32 -4.20
CA GLY A 132 11.16 -13.67 -3.66
C GLY A 132 11.72 -14.76 -4.57
N PHE A 133 11.48 -14.66 -5.89
CA PHE A 133 12.01 -15.62 -6.86
C PHE A 133 13.53 -15.57 -7.01
N VAL A 134 14.15 -14.39 -6.84
CA VAL A 134 15.62 -14.24 -6.91
C VAL A 134 16.30 -14.86 -5.69
N ASP A 135 15.79 -14.62 -4.48
CA ASP A 135 16.43 -15.13 -3.26
C ASP A 135 16.17 -16.64 -3.08
N CYS A 136 14.90 -17.08 -3.08
CA CYS A 136 14.52 -18.44 -2.68
C CYS A 136 13.27 -18.93 -3.43
N TRP A 137 13.43 -19.37 -4.68
CA TRP A 137 12.32 -19.86 -5.50
C TRP A 137 11.49 -20.99 -4.86
N GLN A 138 12.11 -21.87 -4.05
CA GLN A 138 11.43 -22.96 -3.36
C GLN A 138 10.46 -22.47 -2.28
N VAL A 139 10.87 -21.47 -1.49
CA VAL A 139 10.04 -20.88 -0.43
C VAL A 139 8.89 -20.06 -1.04
N THR A 140 9.14 -19.36 -2.14
CA THR A 140 8.11 -18.57 -2.83
C THR A 140 7.01 -19.46 -3.42
N LEU A 141 7.34 -20.59 -4.03
CA LEU A 141 6.36 -21.54 -4.54
C LEU A 141 5.49 -22.14 -3.42
N LEU A 142 6.11 -22.44 -2.27
CA LEU A 142 5.39 -22.90 -1.09
C LEU A 142 4.37 -21.86 -0.62
N LEU A 143 4.80 -20.60 -0.48
CA LEU A 143 3.92 -19.49 -0.08
C LEU A 143 2.77 -19.30 -1.08
N LEU A 144 3.03 -19.42 -2.38
CA LEU A 144 2.02 -19.30 -3.42
C LEU A 144 0.95 -20.40 -3.31
N ALA A 145 1.32 -21.61 -2.90
CA ALA A 145 0.38 -22.69 -2.64
C ALA A 145 -0.52 -22.43 -1.42
N PHE A 146 -0.07 -21.63 -0.44
CA PHE A 146 -0.87 -21.23 0.72
C PHE A 146 -1.82 -20.06 0.44
N VAL A 147 -1.54 -19.21 -0.55
CA VAL A 147 -2.43 -18.10 -0.96
C VAL A 147 -3.89 -18.55 -1.21
N PRO A 148 -4.18 -19.59 -2.03
CA PRO A 148 -5.56 -20.03 -2.24
C PRO A 148 -6.21 -20.55 -0.96
N PHE A 149 -5.44 -21.20 -0.07
CA PHE A 149 -5.96 -21.65 1.21
C PHE A 149 -6.38 -20.48 2.11
N MET A 150 -5.59 -19.40 2.15
CA MET A 150 -5.96 -18.18 2.86
C MET A 150 -7.22 -17.52 2.29
N ILE A 151 -7.37 -17.48 0.97
CA ILE A 151 -8.56 -16.91 0.31
C ILE A 151 -9.80 -17.70 0.71
N VAL A 152 -9.74 -19.04 0.67
CA VAL A 152 -10.87 -19.89 1.08
C VAL A 152 -11.21 -19.66 2.55
N GLY A 153 -10.22 -19.61 3.44
CA GLY A 153 -10.43 -19.28 4.85
C GLY A 153 -11.14 -17.93 5.05
N GLY A 154 -10.68 -16.88 4.35
CA GLY A 154 -11.28 -15.56 4.43
C GLY A 154 -12.71 -15.50 3.89
N ILE A 155 -13.03 -16.24 2.82
CA ILE A 155 -14.41 -16.33 2.29
C ILE A 155 -15.32 -17.01 3.30
N LEU A 156 -14.85 -18.09 3.94
CA LEU A 156 -15.60 -18.81 4.96
C LEU A 156 -15.88 -17.91 6.17
N GLU A 157 -14.88 -17.20 6.68
CA GLU A 157 -15.04 -16.23 7.77
C GLU A 157 -16.03 -15.11 7.39
N ALA A 158 -15.88 -14.52 6.21
CA ALA A 158 -16.79 -13.48 5.72
C ALA A 158 -18.23 -13.99 5.53
N SER A 159 -18.39 -15.26 5.15
CA SER A 159 -19.70 -15.90 5.03
C SER A 159 -20.33 -16.17 6.40
N PHE A 160 -19.53 -16.59 7.37
CA PHE A 160 -19.95 -16.82 8.75
C PHE A 160 -20.37 -15.51 9.42
N PHE A 161 -19.57 -14.45 9.28
CA PHE A 161 -19.87 -13.13 9.83
C PHE A 161 -21.14 -12.52 9.22
N ARG A 162 -21.36 -12.68 7.91
CA ARG A 162 -22.61 -12.26 7.25
C ARG A 162 -23.82 -13.01 7.79
N THR A 163 -23.71 -14.31 8.00
CA THR A 163 -24.78 -15.13 8.55
C THR A 163 -25.16 -14.71 9.97
N GLN A 164 -24.17 -14.40 10.82
CA GLN A 164 -24.38 -13.89 12.18
C GLN A 164 -25.11 -12.54 12.20
N ARG A 165 -24.79 -11.61 11.28
CA ARG A 165 -25.50 -10.33 11.16
C ARG A 165 -26.97 -10.51 10.78
N MET A 166 -27.28 -11.43 9.88
CA MET A 166 -28.65 -11.70 9.43
C MET A 166 -29.52 -12.32 10.54
N LEU A 167 -28.94 -13.22 11.34
CA LEU A 167 -29.65 -13.87 12.47
C LEU A 167 -29.96 -12.90 13.63
N LYS A 168 -29.14 -11.86 13.84
CA LYS A 168 -29.45 -10.80 14.82
C LYS A 168 -30.58 -9.89 14.35
N PHE A 169 -30.72 -9.64 13.04
CA PHE A 169 -31.77 -8.80 12.47
C PHE A 169 -33.15 -9.47 12.45
N GLN A 170 -33.21 -10.80 12.45
CA GLN A 170 -34.48 -11.55 12.57
C GLN A 170 -34.95 -11.76 14.02
N ARG A 171 -34.11 -11.42 15.01
CA ARG A 171 -34.44 -11.54 16.45
C ARG A 171 -34.95 -10.23 17.08
N PHE A 172 -35.17 -9.20 16.27
CA PHE A 172 -35.90 -7.97 16.58
C PHE A 172 -37.13 -7.88 15.67
#